data_AF-W7AWW5-F1
#
_entry.id   AF-W7AWW5-F1
#
_cell.length_a   1.000
_cell.length_b   1.000
_cell.length_c   1.000
_cell.angle_alpha   90.00
_cell.angle_beta   90.00
_cell.angle_gamma   90.00
#
_symmetry.space_group_name_H-M   'P 1'
#
loop_
_entity.id
_entity.type
_entity.pdbx_description
1 polymer ?
#
loop_
_entity_poly.entity_id
_entity_poly.type
_entity_poly.pdbx_seq_one_letter_code
_entity_poly.pdbx_strand_id
1 'polypeptide(L)'
;MEARIAELEDQMLDPNFWNDQQAAQKVINESNGLKDTFNAFHKLEEEQENLEVSLELLREENDADLQAELEEELGSFVKELDDFELKLMLSDPYDANNAIIELHPGAGGTESQDWGSMLLRMYQRFAEKKRV
;
A
#
# COMPACT_ATOMS: atom_id res chain seq x y z
N MET A 1 -8.24 -6.36 -13.73
CA MET A 1 -8.46 -5.06 -13.05
C MET A 1 -9.04 -4.05 -14.02
N GLU A 2 -8.36 -3.79 -15.14
CA GLU A 2 -8.80 -2.89 -16.22
C GLU A 2 -10.23 -3.13 -16.73
N ALA A 3 -10.59 -4.36 -17.10
CA ALA A 3 -11.96 -4.67 -17.56
C ALA A 3 -13.05 -4.36 -16.51
N ARG A 4 -12.73 -4.54 -15.22
CA ARG A 4 -13.66 -4.22 -14.12
C ARG A 4 -13.76 -2.72 -13.89
N ILE A 5 -12.64 -1.99 -14.02
CA ILE A 5 -12.64 -0.52 -13.97
C ILE A 5 -13.54 0.02 -15.09
N ALA A 6 -13.36 -0.45 -16.33
CA ALA A 6 -14.17 -0.04 -17.47
C ALA A 6 -15.67 -0.34 -17.30
N GLU A 7 -16.00 -1.51 -16.74
CA GLU A 7 -17.39 -1.87 -16.41
C GLU A 7 -18.00 -0.92 -15.39
N LEU A 8 -17.28 -0.60 -14.30
CA LEU A 8 -17.75 0.32 -13.26
C LEU A 8 -17.90 1.75 -13.80
N GLU A 9 -17.00 2.18 -14.69
CA GLU A 9 -17.11 3.48 -15.37
C GLU A 9 -18.33 3.53 -16.29
N ASP A 10 -18.61 2.47 -17.05
CA ASP A 10 -19.81 2.37 -17.89
C ASP A 10 -21.08 2.45 -17.05
N GLN A 11 -21.12 1.78 -15.89
CA GLN A 11 -22.23 1.89 -14.93
C GLN A 11 -22.44 3.33 -14.44
N MET A 12 -21.37 4.10 -14.26
CA MET A 12 -21.46 5.50 -13.85
C MET A 12 -22.03 6.42 -14.95
N LEU A 13 -22.06 5.98 -16.21
CA LEU A 13 -22.66 6.73 -17.32
C LEU A 13 -24.19 6.59 -17.39
N ASP A 14 -24.79 5.65 -16.66
CA ASP A 14 -26.24 5.47 -16.63
C ASP A 14 -26.91 6.75 -16.05
N PRO A 15 -27.89 7.37 -16.74
CA PRO A 15 -28.62 8.53 -16.24
C PRO A 15 -29.30 8.33 -14.88
N ASN A 16 -29.61 7.08 -14.52
CA ASN A 16 -30.25 6.69 -13.26
C ASN A 16 -29.24 6.33 -12.16
N PHE A 17 -27.94 6.33 -12.44
CA PHE A 17 -26.90 5.94 -11.48
C PHE A 17 -27.02 6.71 -10.16
N TRP A 18 -27.34 7.99 -10.24
CA TRP A 18 -27.48 8.89 -9.09
C TRP A 18 -28.81 8.77 -8.33
N ASN A 19 -29.75 7.92 -8.79
CA ASN A 19 -31.04 7.75 -8.11
C ASN A 19 -30.90 7.05 -6.75
N ASP A 20 -29.87 6.23 -6.57
CA ASP A 20 -29.52 5.61 -5.28
C ASP A 20 -28.08 6.02 -4.89
N GLN A 21 -28.00 7.00 -4.00
CA GLN A 21 -26.72 7.55 -3.54
C GLN A 21 -25.86 6.50 -2.81
N GLN A 22 -26.45 5.55 -2.08
CA GLN A 22 -25.69 4.53 -1.36
C GLN A 22 -25.08 3.50 -2.32
N ALA A 23 -25.84 3.10 -3.33
CA ALA A 23 -25.34 2.21 -4.37
C ALA A 23 -24.26 2.90 -5.22
N ALA A 24 -24.48 4.16 -5.60
CA ALA A 24 -23.50 4.96 -6.34
C ALA A 24 -22.17 5.08 -5.58
N GLN A 25 -22.22 5.36 -4.26
CA GLN A 25 -21.02 5.48 -3.45
C GLN A 25 -20.21 4.18 -3.39
N LYS A 26 -20.87 3.02 -3.35
CA LYS A 26 -20.17 1.71 -3.38
C LYS A 26 -19.41 1.51 -4.69
N VAL A 27 -20.06 1.78 -5.83
CA VAL A 27 -19.47 1.66 -7.17
C VAL A 27 -18.28 2.63 -7.33
N ILE A 28 -18.43 3.86 -6.83
CA ILE A 28 -17.35 4.86 -6.82
C ILE A 28 -16.16 4.39 -5.97
N ASN A 29 -16.42 3.89 -4.76
CA ASN A 29 -15.36 3.42 -3.87
C ASN A 29 -14.62 2.22 -4.47
N GLU A 30 -15.34 1.27 -5.07
CA GLU A 30 -14.75 0.12 -5.75
C GLU A 30 -13.89 0.56 -6.94
N SER A 31 -14.42 1.45 -7.80
CA SER A 31 -13.70 1.96 -8.97
C SER A 31 -12.42 2.69 -8.57
N ASN A 32 -12.49 3.55 -7.55
CA ASN A 32 -11.33 4.27 -7.04
C ASN A 32 -10.27 3.30 -6.47
N GLY A 33 -10.66 2.33 -5.65
CA GLY A 33 -9.72 1.36 -5.08
C GLY A 33 -9.00 0.51 -6.14
N LEU A 34 -9.73 0.12 -7.20
CA LEU A 34 -9.13 -0.60 -8.32
C LEU A 34 -8.20 0.30 -9.14
N LYS A 35 -8.61 1.54 -9.43
CA LYS A 35 -7.77 2.52 -10.14
C LYS A 35 -6.50 2.85 -9.38
N ASP A 36 -6.58 3.03 -8.07
CA ASP A 36 -5.42 3.32 -7.23
C ASP A 36 -4.38 2.19 -7.32
N THR A 37 -4.84 0.94 -7.29
CA THR A 37 -3.96 -0.23 -7.42
C THR A 37 -3.40 -0.35 -8.84
N PHE A 38 -4.23 -0.14 -9.86
CA PHE A 38 -3.84 -0.21 -11.27
C PHE A 38 -2.78 0.85 -11.61
N ASN A 39 -3.02 2.10 -11.22
CA ASN A 39 -2.09 3.20 -11.48
C ASN A 39 -0.77 3.03 -10.72
N ALA A 40 -0.83 2.54 -9.48
CA ALA A 40 0.38 2.26 -8.70
C ALA A 40 1.23 1.16 -9.34
N PHE A 41 0.61 0.10 -9.87
CA PHE A 41 1.31 -0.96 -10.59
C PHE A 41 2.02 -0.42 -11.84
N HIS A 42 1.32 0.34 -12.68
CA HIS A 42 1.92 0.89 -13.90
C HIS A 42 3.01 1.93 -13.62
N LYS A 43 2.90 2.69 -12.53
CA LYS A 43 4.00 3.57 -12.07
C LYS A 43 5.26 2.76 -11.74
N LEU A 44 5.12 1.67 -10.99
CA LEU A 44 6.25 0.80 -10.66
C LEU A 44 6.84 0.11 -11.91
N GLU A 45 6.00 -0.27 -12.87
CA GLU A 45 6.43 -0.82 -14.16
C GLU A 45 7.29 0.21 -14.93
N GLU A 46 6.80 1.45 -15.06
CA GLU A 46 7.54 2.54 -15.73
C GLU A 46 8.87 2.86 -15.01
N GLU A 47 8.88 2.89 -13.68
CA GLU A 47 10.10 3.10 -12.89
C GLU A 47 11.10 1.97 -13.07
N GLN A 48 10.64 0.72 -13.11
CA GLN A 48 11.50 -0.43 -13.35
C GLN A 48 12.10 -0.42 -14.77
N GLU A 49 11.33 -0.04 -15.78
CA GLU A 49 11.86 0.15 -17.15
C GLU A 49 12.93 1.24 -17.18
N ASN A 50 12.72 2.37 -16.50
CA ASN A 50 13.71 3.44 -16.42
C ASN A 50 15.00 2.98 -15.72
N LEU A 51 14.91 2.24 -14.61
CA LEU A 51 16.05 1.65 -13.91
C LEU A 51 16.83 0.69 -14.81
N GLU A 52 16.15 -0.12 -15.62
CA GLU A 52 16.80 -1.01 -16.57
C GLU A 52 17.58 -0.25 -17.65
N VAL A 53 17.00 0.81 -18.21
CA VAL A 53 17.68 1.69 -19.17
C VAL A 53 18.92 2.33 -18.55
N SER A 54 18.81 2.88 -17.34
CA SER A 54 19.95 3.48 -16.63
C SER A 54 21.06 2.45 -16.35
N LEU A 55 20.68 1.22 -15.99
CA LEU A 55 21.64 0.12 -15.78
C LEU A 55 22.33 -0.30 -17.09
N GLU A 56 21.62 -0.30 -18.21
CA GLU A 56 22.21 -0.57 -19.53
C GLU A 56 23.24 0.50 -19.90
N LEU A 57 22.91 1.79 -19.73
CA LEU A 57 23.83 2.89 -19.98
C LEU A 57 25.10 2.79 -19.11
N LEU A 58 24.95 2.47 -17.82
CA LEU A 58 26.09 2.30 -16.90
C LEU A 58 26.99 1.10 -17.29
N ARG A 59 26.43 0.07 -17.93
CA ARG A 59 27.22 -1.08 -18.42
C ARG A 59 28.04 -0.71 -19.66
N GLU A 60 27.56 0.22 -20.47
CA GLU A 60 28.28 0.73 -21.63
C GLU A 60 29.34 1.76 -21.24
N GLU A 61 29.01 2.66 -20.31
CA GLU A 61 29.87 3.72 -19.82
C GLU A 61 30.01 3.66 -18.31
N ASN A 62 31.24 3.47 -17.83
CA ASN A 62 31.52 3.40 -16.40
C ASN A 62 31.54 4.82 -15.79
N ASP A 63 30.36 5.33 -15.48
CA ASP A 63 30.11 6.65 -14.90
C ASP A 63 29.72 6.54 -13.42
N ALA A 64 30.54 7.10 -12.55
CA ALA A 64 30.35 7.04 -11.10
C ALA A 64 29.17 7.90 -10.60
N ASP A 65 28.85 8.99 -11.29
CA ASP A 65 27.72 9.85 -10.90
C ASP A 65 26.40 9.16 -11.27
N LEU A 66 26.33 8.57 -12.48
CA LEU A 66 25.18 7.75 -12.91
C LEU A 66 24.98 6.52 -12.00
N GLN A 67 26.07 5.88 -11.56
CA GLN A 67 25.97 4.76 -10.62
C GLN A 67 25.33 5.20 -9.29
N ALA A 68 25.75 6.35 -8.74
CA ALA A 68 25.22 6.83 -7.48
C ALA A 68 23.72 7.19 -7.58
N GLU A 69 23.30 7.80 -8.69
CA GLU A 69 21.89 8.10 -8.97
C GLU A 69 21.07 6.81 -9.06
N LEU A 70 21.54 5.82 -9.82
CA LEU A 70 20.87 4.52 -9.95
C LEU A 70 20.72 3.79 -8.61
N GLU A 71 21.72 3.85 -7.73
CA GLU A 71 21.65 3.25 -6.39
C GLU A 71 20.59 3.92 -5.50
N GLU A 72 20.42 5.25 -5.61
CA GLU A 72 19.40 6.00 -4.89
C GLU A 72 17.98 5.70 -5.41
N GLU A 73 17.81 5.70 -6.73
CA GLU A 73 16.55 5.38 -7.39
C GLU A 73 16.11 3.95 -7.08
N LEU A 74 17.04 2.98 -7.17
CA LEU A 74 16.77 1.58 -6.83
C LEU A 74 16.36 1.42 -5.36
N GLY A 75 17.02 2.13 -4.45
CA GLY A 75 16.66 2.13 -3.03
C GLY A 75 15.25 2.66 -2.78
N SER A 76 14.84 3.70 -3.52
CA SER A 76 13.50 4.27 -3.47
C SER A 76 12.47 3.31 -4.06
N PHE A 77 12.75 2.75 -5.24
CA PHE A 77 11.91 1.77 -5.93
C PHE A 77 11.62 0.54 -5.07
N VAL A 78 12.64 -0.05 -4.43
CA VAL A 78 12.46 -1.20 -3.54
C VAL A 78 11.49 -0.87 -2.40
N LYS A 79 11.60 0.33 -1.82
CA LYS A 79 10.70 0.76 -0.75
C LYS A 79 9.27 0.95 -1.25
N GLU A 80 9.08 1.55 -2.43
CA GLU A 80 7.76 1.72 -3.04
C GLU A 80 7.12 0.37 -3.40
N LEU A 81 7.92 -0.57 -3.91
CA LEU A 81 7.49 -1.94 -4.19
C LEU A 81 7.05 -2.67 -2.91
N ASP A 82 7.84 -2.59 -1.83
CA ASP A 82 7.48 -3.18 -0.53
C ASP A 82 6.16 -2.60 0.02
N ASP A 83 5.97 -1.28 -0.10
CA ASP A 83 4.74 -0.60 0.33
C ASP A 83 3.54 -1.03 -0.54
N PHE A 84 3.75 -1.21 -1.85
CA PHE A 84 2.73 -1.71 -2.77
C PHE A 84 2.35 -3.17 -2.49
N GLU A 85 3.32 -4.05 -2.25
CA GLU A 85 3.07 -5.44 -1.86
C GLU A 85 2.26 -5.52 -0.56
N LEU A 86 2.61 -4.71 0.45
CA LEU A 86 1.86 -4.63 1.69
C LEU A 86 0.41 -4.20 1.44
N LYS A 87 0.19 -3.22 0.56
CA LYS A 87 -1.16 -2.77 0.19
C LYS A 87 -1.97 -3.89 -0.48
N LEU A 88 -1.34 -4.71 -1.33
CA LEU A 88 -2.00 -5.86 -1.95
C LEU A 88 -2.37 -6.94 -0.92
N MET A 89 -1.51 -7.16 0.09
CA MET A 89 -1.81 -8.08 1.19
C MET A 89 -2.97 -7.59 2.07
N LEU A 90 -3.13 -6.27 2.21
CA LEU A 90 -4.16 -5.62 3.01
C LEU A 90 -5.44 -5.29 2.20
N SER A 91 -5.97 -6.29 1.49
CA SER A 91 -7.14 -6.14 0.61
C SER A 91 -8.46 -6.68 1.19
N ASP A 92 -8.47 -7.11 2.46
CA ASP A 92 -9.68 -7.58 3.11
C ASP A 92 -10.62 -6.42 3.50
N PRO A 93 -11.94 -6.65 3.64
CA PRO A 93 -12.95 -5.61 3.81
C PRO A 93 -12.76 -4.68 5.01
N TYR A 94 -11.96 -5.09 6.00
CA TYR A 94 -11.73 -4.37 7.24
C TYR A 94 -10.31 -3.85 7.40
N ASP A 95 -9.41 -4.10 6.44
CA ASP A 95 -8.00 -3.70 6.56
C ASP A 95 -7.80 -2.19 6.54
N ALA A 96 -8.73 -1.45 5.94
CA ALA A 96 -8.77 0.01 5.97
C ALA A 96 -9.27 0.59 7.32
N ASN A 97 -9.84 -0.24 8.20
CA ASN A 97 -10.37 0.24 9.48
C ASN A 97 -9.28 0.38 10.53
N ASN A 98 -9.50 1.29 11.48
CA ASN A 98 -8.66 1.34 12.68
C ASN A 98 -8.78 0.03 13.46
N ALA A 99 -7.65 -0.58 13.78
CA ALA A 99 -7.61 -1.74 14.66
C ALA A 99 -7.85 -1.34 16.12
N ILE A 100 -8.68 -2.12 16.83
CA ILE A 100 -8.79 -2.07 18.30
C ILE A 100 -7.98 -3.23 18.84
N ILE A 101 -6.95 -2.93 19.63
CA ILE A 101 -6.07 -3.94 20.23
C ILE A 101 -6.42 -4.07 21.72
N GLU A 102 -6.82 -5.28 22.13
CA GLU A 102 -7.03 -5.65 23.52
C GLU A 102 -6.00 -6.70 23.94
N LEU A 103 -5.34 -6.48 25.08
CA LEU A 103 -4.31 -7.38 25.60
C LEU A 103 -4.81 -7.98 26.93
N HIS A 104 -5.02 -9.29 26.93
CA HIS A 104 -5.36 -10.04 28.14
C HIS A 104 -4.13 -10.78 28.67
N PRO A 105 -3.51 -10.32 29.78
CA PRO A 105 -2.45 -11.09 30.41
C PRO A 105 -3.02 -12.43 30.90
N GLY A 106 -2.38 -13.52 30.47
CA GLY A 106 -2.82 -14.89 30.78
C GLY A 106 -2.58 -15.29 32.24
N ALA A 107 -2.63 -16.59 32.51
CA ALA A 107 -2.33 -17.13 33.82
C ALA A 107 -0.84 -16.94 34.17
N GLY A 108 -0.56 -16.52 35.41
CA GLY A 108 0.80 -16.28 35.92
C GLY A 108 0.91 -15.08 36.88
N GLY A 109 -0.20 -14.41 37.20
CA GLY A 109 -0.24 -13.38 38.24
C GLY A 109 0.53 -12.12 37.82
N THR A 110 1.35 -11.58 38.72
CA THR A 110 2.08 -10.32 38.49
C THR A 110 3.03 -10.39 37.30
N GLU A 111 3.70 -11.51 37.08
CA GLU A 111 4.66 -11.66 35.97
C GLU A 111 3.97 -11.58 34.60
N SER A 112 2.79 -12.18 34.47
CA SER A 112 1.97 -12.05 33.26
C SER A 112 1.44 -10.63 33.05
N GLN A 113 1.15 -9.89 34.13
CA GLN A 113 0.74 -8.48 34.06
C GLN A 113 1.89 -7.58 33.62
N ASP A 114 3.10 -7.81 34.13
CA ASP A 114 4.31 -7.08 33.72
C ASP A 114 4.62 -7.33 32.25
N TRP A 115 4.49 -8.57 31.78
CA TRP A 115 4.63 -8.91 30.36
C TRP A 115 3.55 -8.24 29.49
N GLY A 116 2.29 -8.27 29.90
CA GLY A 116 1.21 -7.55 29.21
C GLY A 116 1.50 -6.05 29.11
N SER A 117 2.06 -5.46 30.17
CA SER A 117 2.48 -4.06 30.19
C SER A 117 3.69 -3.77 29.29
N MET A 118 4.57 -4.75 29.06
CA MET A 118 5.65 -4.64 28.08
C MET A 118 5.11 -4.66 26.65
N LEU A 119 4.19 -5.58 26.34
CA LEU A 119 3.53 -5.65 25.03
C LEU A 119 2.73 -4.39 24.71
N LEU A 120 2.00 -3.84 25.68
CA LEU A 120 1.28 -2.58 25.52
C LEU A 120 2.23 -1.45 25.10
N ARG A 121 3.37 -1.29 25.80
CA ARG A 121 4.38 -0.29 25.46
C ARG A 121 5.00 -0.52 24.09
N MET A 122 5.21 -1.79 23.70
CA MET A 122 5.72 -2.14 22.38
C MET A 122 4.76 -1.69 21.28
N TYR A 123 3.48 -2.03 21.38
CA TYR A 123 2.47 -1.65 20.38
C TYR A 123 2.22 -0.14 20.34
N GLN A 124 2.26 0.56 21.48
CA GLN A 124 2.18 2.03 21.52
C GLN A 124 3.33 2.67 20.74
N ARG A 125 4.57 2.24 20.98
CA ARG A 125 5.75 2.76 20.25
C ARG A 125 5.71 2.42 18.76
N PHE A 126 5.25 1.23 18.40
CA PHE A 126 5.06 0.85 17.00
C PHE A 126 4.05 1.76 16.31
N ALA A 127 2.88 1.99 16.94
CA ALA A 127 1.83 2.86 16.41
C ALA A 127 2.31 4.32 16.29
N GLU A 128 3.08 4.82 17.27
CA GLU A 128 3.71 6.16 17.20
C GLU A 128 4.69 6.27 16.03
N LYS A 129 5.55 5.26 15.82
CA LYS A 129 6.53 5.25 14.72
C LYS A 129 5.89 5.17 13.34
N LYS A 130 4.77 4.44 13.22
CA LYS A 130 4.01 4.29 11.96
C LYS A 130 3.05 5.43 11.68
N ARG A 131 2.88 6.38 12.61
CA ARG A 131 2.07 7.58 12.42
C ARG A 131 2.80 8.53 11.47
N VAL A 132 2.41 8.50 10.20
CA VAL A 132 2.72 9.53 9.19
C VAL A 132 1.45 10.32 8.92
#